data_AF-A0A5N8WK84-F1
#
_entry.id   AF-A0A5N8WK84-F1
#
_cell.length_a   1.000
_cell.length_b   1.000
_cell.length_c   1.000
_cell.angle_alpha   90.00
_cell.angle_beta   90.00
_cell.angle_gamma   90.00
#
_symmetry.space_group_name_H-M   'P 1'
#
loop_
_entity.id
_entity.type
_entity.pdbx_description
1 polymer ?
#
loop_
_entity_poly.entity_id
_entity_poly.type
_entity_poly.pdbx_seq_one_letter_code
_entity_poly.pdbx_strand_id
1 'polypeptide(L)'
;MVTFAQAQERAEEWINGDVPGYQHREVRVREFELGFVVWAEDRVDGPRSDGGAQRLVIARDSGEATLWPALPVGEVIRRYEEEYGRIDEVPEAAPVPPARVDLNQTSFLLSPPEWLQEAADKLGIADRRSG
;
A
#
# COMPACT_ATOMS: atom_id res chain seq x y z
N MET A 1 5.59 -14.45 3.66
CA MET A 1 4.88 -14.42 4.95
C MET A 1 5.73 -14.98 6.10
N VAL A 2 5.98 -14.17 7.12
CA VAL A 2 6.68 -14.49 8.37
C VAL A 2 5.69 -15.04 9.40
N THR A 3 6.09 -16.10 10.07
CA THR A 3 5.34 -16.71 11.20
C THR A 3 5.84 -16.18 12.54
N PHE A 4 5.03 -16.32 13.59
CA PHE A 4 5.46 -15.99 14.96
C PHE A 4 6.79 -16.67 15.37
N ALA A 5 6.96 -17.96 15.07
CA ALA A 5 8.21 -18.68 15.37
C ALA A 5 9.43 -18.03 14.69
N GLN A 6 9.34 -17.76 13.38
CA GLN A 6 10.39 -17.03 12.66
C GLN A 6 10.64 -15.62 13.22
N ALA A 7 9.61 -14.91 13.68
CA ALA A 7 9.78 -13.60 14.31
C ALA A 7 10.49 -13.72 15.67
N GLN A 8 10.17 -14.76 16.44
CA GLN A 8 10.82 -15.09 17.71
C GLN A 8 12.29 -15.42 17.53
N GLU A 9 12.65 -16.29 16.57
CA GLU A 9 14.05 -16.62 16.28
C GLU A 9 14.85 -15.38 15.86
N ARG A 10 14.27 -14.55 14.97
CA ARG A 10 14.90 -13.27 14.58
C ARG A 10 15.06 -12.30 15.75
N ALA A 11 14.09 -12.27 16.66
CA ALA A 11 14.16 -11.43 17.84
C ALA A 11 15.28 -11.88 18.79
N GLU A 12 15.46 -13.19 18.96
CA GLU A 12 16.56 -13.75 19.76
C GLU A 12 17.92 -13.39 19.15
N GLU A 13 18.09 -13.62 17.86
CA GLU A 13 19.32 -13.28 17.14
C GLU A 13 19.62 -11.77 17.22
N TRP A 14 18.60 -10.92 17.09
CA TRP A 14 18.78 -9.46 17.15
C TRP A 14 19.15 -8.96 18.54
N ILE A 15 18.49 -9.46 19.58
CA ILE A 15 18.64 -8.95 20.95
C ILE A 15 19.87 -9.54 21.65
N ASN A 16 20.17 -10.81 21.35
CA ASN A 16 21.13 -11.61 22.09
C ASN A 16 22.27 -12.21 21.22
N GLY A 17 22.21 -12.13 19.89
CA GLY A 17 23.14 -12.85 19.01
C GLY A 17 24.63 -12.45 19.11
N ASP A 18 24.93 -11.24 19.57
CA ASP A 18 26.32 -10.74 19.72
C ASP A 18 26.80 -10.71 21.18
N VAL A 19 25.95 -11.11 22.15
CA VAL A 19 26.30 -11.05 23.57
C VAL A 19 26.49 -12.44 24.16
N PRO A 20 27.38 -12.61 25.14
CA PRO A 20 27.51 -13.88 25.85
C PRO A 20 26.21 -14.29 26.54
N GLY A 21 25.97 -15.61 26.67
CA GLY A 21 24.76 -16.18 27.27
C GLY A 21 24.35 -15.59 28.63
N TYR A 22 25.31 -15.23 29.48
CA TYR A 22 25.03 -14.62 30.79
C TYR A 22 24.51 -13.17 30.71
N GLN A 23 24.62 -12.51 29.56
CA GLN A 23 24.09 -11.18 29.28
C GLN A 23 22.79 -11.26 28.46
N HIS A 24 22.27 -12.46 28.16
CA HIS A 24 21.03 -12.60 27.41
C HIS A 24 19.85 -11.99 28.16
N ARG A 25 19.12 -11.15 27.46
CA ARG A 25 17.91 -10.47 27.93
C ARG A 25 16.67 -11.27 27.57
N GLU A 26 15.57 -10.98 28.25
CA GLU A 26 14.29 -11.58 27.91
C GLU A 26 13.80 -10.98 26.59
N VAL A 27 13.54 -11.84 25.61
CA VAL A 27 13.05 -11.44 24.29
C VAL A 27 11.55 -11.51 24.31
N ARG A 28 10.91 -10.42 23.92
CA ARG A 28 9.46 -10.34 23.81
C ARG A 28 9.06 -10.06 22.38
N VAL A 29 7.98 -10.70 21.96
CA VAL A 29 7.37 -10.54 20.65
C VAL A 29 5.88 -10.33 20.83
N ARG A 30 5.33 -9.38 20.07
CA ARG A 30 3.89 -9.17 19.96
C ARG A 30 3.49 -9.14 18.50
N GLU A 31 2.55 -10.00 18.14
CA GLU A 31 1.92 -10.01 16.82
C GLU A 31 0.85 -8.92 16.72
N PHE A 32 0.73 -8.31 15.54
CA PHE A 32 -0.33 -7.40 15.14
C PHE A 32 -0.68 -7.62 13.65
N GLU A 33 -1.60 -6.84 13.09
CA GLU A 33 -2.15 -7.09 11.76
C GLU A 33 -1.08 -7.13 10.66
N LEU A 34 -0.20 -6.13 10.61
CA LEU A 34 0.82 -6.01 9.57
C LEU A 34 2.15 -6.70 9.90
N GLY A 35 2.32 -7.30 11.09
CA GLY A 35 3.63 -7.81 11.48
C GLY A 35 3.81 -8.20 12.94
N PHE A 36 5.06 -8.12 13.37
CA PHE A 36 5.50 -8.45 14.72
C PHE A 36 6.37 -7.32 15.25
N VAL A 37 6.09 -6.85 16.46
CA VAL A 37 6.96 -5.93 17.17
C VAL A 37 7.73 -6.70 18.23
N VAL A 38 9.04 -6.49 18.27
CA VAL A 38 9.97 -7.21 19.13
C VAL A 38 10.78 -6.22 19.97
N TRP A 39 11.03 -6.58 21.22
CA TRP A 39 11.79 -5.76 22.17
C TRP A 39 12.46 -6.63 23.23
N ALA A 40 13.49 -6.07 23.86
CA ALA A 40 14.16 -6.71 24.99
C ALA A 40 13.58 -6.20 26.31
N GLU A 41 13.40 -7.09 27.27
CA GLU A 41 13.18 -6.74 28.67
C GLU A 41 14.45 -7.05 29.48
N ASP A 42 14.94 -6.02 30.19
CA ASP A 42 16.04 -6.19 31.13
C ASP A 42 15.62 -7.07 32.29
N ARG A 43 16.49 -8.03 32.66
CA ARG A 43 16.29 -8.82 33.87
C ARG A 43 16.50 -7.94 35.10
N VAL A 44 15.78 -8.24 36.18
CA VAL A 44 15.85 -7.49 37.46
C VAL A 44 17.29 -7.34 37.97
N ASP A 45 18.14 -8.33 37.74
CA ASP A 45 19.57 -8.35 38.15
C ASP A 45 20.54 -8.35 36.94
N GLY A 46 20.04 -8.08 35.74
CA GLY A 46 20.81 -8.15 34.50
C GLY A 46 21.48 -6.83 34.10
N PRO A 47 22.51 -6.86 33.24
CA PRO A 47 23.08 -5.65 32.67
C PRO A 47 22.03 -4.91 31.84
N ARG A 48 21.88 -3.61 32.11
CA ARG A 48 21.01 -2.72 31.33
C ARG A 48 21.75 -2.25 30.08
N SER A 49 21.13 -2.38 28.92
CA SER A 49 21.72 -1.90 27.65
C SER A 49 20.86 -0.81 27.03
N ASP A 50 21.50 0.16 26.36
CA ASP A 50 20.81 1.24 25.63
C ASP A 50 19.87 0.68 24.54
N GLY A 51 20.27 -0.43 23.90
CA GLY A 51 19.44 -1.18 22.96
C GLY A 51 18.19 -1.84 23.56
N GLY A 52 18.06 -1.93 24.89
CA GLY A 52 16.84 -2.44 25.54
C GLY A 52 15.64 -1.52 25.38
N ALA A 53 15.91 -0.24 25.10
CA ALA A 53 14.89 0.72 24.77
C ALA A 53 14.55 0.72 23.28
N GLN A 54 15.26 0.00 22.40
CA GLN A 54 14.90 -0.04 20.98
C GLN A 54 13.78 -1.05 20.71
N ARG A 55 12.98 -0.78 19.68
CA ARG A 55 11.98 -1.72 19.17
C ARG A 55 12.34 -2.06 17.74
N LEU A 56 11.99 -3.26 17.32
CA LEU A 56 12.09 -3.68 15.94
C LEU A 56 10.74 -4.19 15.49
N VAL A 57 10.29 -3.77 14.31
CA VAL A 57 9.08 -4.29 13.67
C VAL A 57 9.50 -5.16 12.50
N ILE A 58 8.93 -6.37 12.40
CA ILE A 58 9.14 -7.30 11.30
C ILE A 58 7.83 -7.40 10.51
N ALA A 59 7.85 -6.95 9.26
CA ALA A 59 6.70 -6.99 8.37
C ALA A 59 6.24 -8.43 8.12
N ARG A 60 4.94 -8.70 8.20
CA ARG A 60 4.42 -10.06 8.05
C ARG A 60 4.60 -10.60 6.64
N ASP A 61 4.35 -9.79 5.61
CA ASP A 61 4.42 -10.28 4.24
C ASP A 61 5.87 -10.53 3.80
N SER A 62 6.68 -9.47 3.86
CA SER A 62 8.06 -9.43 3.34
C SER A 62 9.12 -9.93 4.33
N GLY A 63 8.87 -9.83 5.64
CA GLY A 63 9.89 -10.05 6.67
C GLY A 63 10.91 -8.93 6.81
N GLU A 64 10.66 -7.77 6.20
CA GLU A 64 11.50 -6.57 6.36
C GLU A 64 11.50 -6.10 7.81
N ALA A 65 12.66 -5.66 8.30
CA ALA A 65 12.87 -5.28 9.68
C ALA A 65 13.11 -3.77 9.80
N THR A 66 12.27 -3.07 10.56
CA THR A 66 12.31 -1.62 10.77
C THR A 66 12.62 -1.31 12.22
N LEU A 67 13.64 -0.51 12.49
CA LEU A 67 14.01 -0.08 13.84
C LEU A 67 13.19 1.13 14.29
N TRP A 68 12.80 1.13 15.56
CA TRP A 68 12.00 2.16 16.19
C TRP A 68 12.65 2.64 17.50
N PRO A 69 12.53 3.94 17.82
CA PRO A 69 12.98 4.48 19.10
C PRO A 69 12.14 3.92 20.25
N ALA A 70 12.46 4.31 21.48
CA ALA A 70 11.87 3.80 22.72
C ALA A 70 10.41 4.21 22.99
N LEU A 71 9.51 3.88 22.07
CA LEU A 71 8.09 4.19 22.13
C LEU A 71 7.27 3.05 22.72
N PRO A 72 6.19 3.29 23.47
CA PRO A 72 5.31 2.21 23.91
C PRO A 72 4.93 1.27 22.75
N VAL A 73 4.87 -0.04 22.99
CA VAL A 73 4.60 -1.05 21.94
C VAL A 73 3.34 -0.70 21.14
N GLY A 74 2.29 -0.23 21.81
CA GLY A 74 1.06 0.22 21.13
C GLY A 74 1.24 1.44 20.23
N GLU A 75 2.14 2.37 20.57
CA GLU A 75 2.46 3.53 19.72
C GLU A 75 3.28 3.12 18.49
N VAL A 76 4.20 2.16 18.64
CA VAL A 76 4.95 1.60 17.50
C VAL A 76 3.97 0.96 16.51
N ILE A 77 3.06 0.11 17.02
CA ILE A 77 2.04 -0.55 16.20
C ILE A 77 1.18 0.49 15.49
N ARG A 78 0.59 1.44 16.24
CA ARG A 78 -0.28 2.48 15.68
C ARG A 78 0.40 3.25 14.54
N ARG A 79 1.63 3.72 14.75
CA ARG A 79 2.35 4.49 13.73
C ARG A 79 2.77 3.64 12.54
N TYR A 80 3.17 2.40 12.77
CA TYR A 80 3.51 1.47 11.69
C TYR A 80 2.28 1.18 10.82
N GLU A 81 1.11 0.97 11.43
CA GLU A 81 -0.15 0.80 10.70
C GLU A 81 -0.57 2.08 9.96
N GLU A 82 -0.39 3.26 10.56
CA GLU A 82 -0.67 4.54 9.89
C GLU A 82 0.22 4.81 8.67
N GLU A 83 1.48 4.35 8.71
CA GLU A 83 2.47 4.52 7.65
C GLU A 83 2.37 3.44 6.56
N TYR A 84 2.32 2.17 6.95
CA TYR A 84 2.39 1.02 6.04
C TYR A 84 1.03 0.36 5.77
N GLY A 85 0.06 0.49 6.69
CA GLY A 85 -1.30 0.00 6.45
C GLY A 85 -1.94 0.70 5.25
N ARG A 86 -1.58 1.97 5.03
CA ARG A 86 -1.99 2.77 3.87
C ARG A 86 -1.36 2.36 2.53
N ILE A 87 -0.28 1.57 2.57
CA ILE A 87 0.45 1.11 1.38
C ILE A 87 -0.05 -0.28 0.96
N ASP A 88 -0.49 -1.09 1.93
CA ASP A 88 -1.12 -2.40 1.68
C ASP A 88 -2.56 -2.27 1.18
N GLU A 89 -3.27 -1.19 1.55
CA GLU A 89 -4.37 -0.65 0.73
C GLU A 89 -3.80 -0.02 -0.56
N VAL A 90 -3.18 -0.82 -1.42
CA VAL A 90 -3.30 -0.55 -2.85
C VAL A 90 -4.80 -0.36 -3.05
N PRO A 91 -5.30 0.83 -3.44
CA PRO A 91 -6.73 0.99 -3.66
C PRO A 91 -7.07 -0.10 -4.65
N GLU A 92 -7.86 -1.09 -4.22
CA GLU A 92 -8.42 -2.09 -5.12
C GLU A 92 -8.98 -1.25 -6.24
N ALA A 93 -8.34 -1.32 -7.41
CA ALA A 93 -8.69 -0.47 -8.53
C ALA A 93 -10.17 -0.75 -8.74
N ALA A 94 -11.01 0.21 -8.33
CA ALA A 94 -12.45 0.01 -8.27
C ALA A 94 -12.81 -0.65 -9.60
N PRO A 95 -13.48 -1.82 -9.60
CA PRO A 95 -13.68 -2.58 -10.82
C PRO A 95 -14.27 -1.58 -11.80
N VAL A 96 -13.47 -1.25 -12.83
CA VAL A 96 -13.92 -0.31 -13.85
C VAL A 96 -15.23 -0.91 -14.31
N PRO A 97 -16.38 -0.22 -14.14
CA PRO A 97 -17.64 -0.78 -14.59
C PRO A 97 -17.40 -1.15 -16.05
N PRO A 98 -17.72 -2.40 -16.47
CA PRO A 98 -17.39 -2.83 -17.82
C PRO A 98 -17.92 -1.74 -18.72
N ALA A 99 -17.01 -1.09 -19.47
CA ALA A 99 -17.39 -0.11 -20.46
C ALA A 99 -18.42 -0.84 -21.31
N ARG A 100 -19.70 -0.49 -21.12
CA ARG A 100 -20.77 -1.03 -21.94
C ARG A 100 -20.35 -0.58 -23.32
N VAL A 101 -19.85 -1.53 -24.08
CA VAL A 101 -19.67 -1.40 -25.50
C VAL A 101 -21.00 -0.85 -25.98
N ASP A 102 -21.01 0.42 -26.40
CA ASP A 102 -22.18 1.01 -27.02
C ASP A 102 -22.35 0.29 -28.36
N LEU A 103 -23.09 -0.82 -28.30
CA LEU A 103 -23.52 -1.64 -29.41
C LEU A 103 -24.64 -0.91 -30.19
N ASN A 104 -24.45 0.39 -30.45
CA ASN A 104 -25.26 1.22 -31.35
C ASN A 104 -24.43 1.83 -32.49
N GLN A 105 -23.16 1.41 -32.64
CA GLN A 105 -22.37 1.65 -33.86
C GLN A 105 -22.30 0.39 -34.72
N THR A 106 -23.46 -0.14 -35.09
CA THR A 106 -23.55 -0.91 -36.33
C THR A 106 -24.74 -0.40 -37.10
N SER A 107 -24.45 0.15 -38.27
CA SER A 107 -25.38 0.51 -39.33
C SER A 107 -26.02 1.90 -39.26
N PHE A 108 -25.26 2.93 -39.66
CA PHE A 108 -25.84 3.90 -40.58
C PHE A 108 -25.16 3.76 -41.93
N LEU A 109 -25.91 3.12 -42.82
CA LEU A 109 -25.73 3.15 -44.26
C LEU A 109 -25.51 4.59 -44.72
N LEU A 110 -24.59 4.73 -45.67
CA LEU A 110 -24.55 5.80 -46.67
C LEU A 110 -25.97 6.29 -47.03
N SER A 111 -26.37 7.44 -46.47
CA SER A 111 -27.36 8.37 -47.03
C SER A 111 -27.23 9.70 -46.27
N PRO A 112 -26.68 10.75 -46.90
CA PRO A 112 -26.61 12.06 -46.27
C PRO A 112 -28.04 12.62 -46.07
N PRO A 113 -28.36 13.16 -44.88
CA PRO A 113 -29.69 13.65 -44.53
C PRO A 113 -30.04 15.00 -45.21
N GLU A 114 -31.33 15.18 -45.53
CA GLU A 114 -31.87 16.28 -46.37
C GLU A 114 -31.67 17.70 -45.81
N TRP A 115 -31.45 17.84 -44.51
CA TRP A 115 -31.14 19.14 -43.87
C TRP A 115 -29.86 19.78 -44.41
N LEU A 116 -28.94 18.98 -44.99
CA LEU A 116 -27.72 19.48 -45.61
C LEU A 116 -27.96 20.05 -47.02
N GLN A 117 -29.08 19.73 -47.69
CA GLN A 117 -29.48 20.37 -48.95
C GLN A 117 -30.21 21.69 -48.72
N GLU A 118 -31.04 21.78 -47.68
CA GLU A 118 -31.75 23.03 -47.33
C GLU A 118 -30.80 24.15 -46.89
N ALA A 119 -29.65 23.79 -46.30
CA ALA A 119 -28.60 24.74 -45.92
C ALA A 119 -27.81 25.30 -47.13
N ALA A 120 -27.75 24.56 -48.25
CA ALA A 120 -27.09 24.99 -49.47
C ALA A 120 -28.00 25.87 -50.36
N ASP A 121 -29.31 25.60 -50.37
CA ASP A 121 -30.31 26.38 -51.14
C ASP A 121 -30.60 27.77 -50.51
N LYS A 122 -30.46 27.90 -49.19
CA LYS A 122 -30.60 29.21 -48.51
C LYS A 122 -29.41 30.15 -48.69
N LEU A 123 -28.26 29.68 -49.15
CA LEU A 123 -27.16 30.51 -49.63
C LEU A 123 -27.28 30.66 -51.14
N GLY A 124 -28.36 31.32 -51.55
CA GLY A 124 -28.64 31.67 -52.93
C GLY A 124 -27.48 32.44 -53.57
N ILE A 125 -26.72 31.74 -54.40
CA ILE A 125 -25.90 32.37 -55.43
C ILE A 125 -26.87 32.68 -56.57
N ALA A 126 -27.50 33.85 -56.49
CA ALA A 126 -28.22 34.39 -57.64
C ALA A 126 -27.20 34.64 -58.77
N ASP A 127 -27.42 33.95 -59.88
CA ASP A 127 -26.77 34.21 -61.16
C ASP A 127 -26.88 35.69 -61.52
N ARG A 128 -25.75 36.29 -61.89
CA ARG A 128 -25.76 37.33 -62.92
C ARG A 128 -24.58 37.10 -63.86
N ARG A 129 -24.83 36.38 -64.95
CA ARG A 129 -23.98 36.39 -66.15
C ARG A 129 -23.92 37.83 -66.70
N SER A 130 -22.72 38.35 -66.99
CA SER A 130 -22.56 39.51 -67.89
C SER A 130 -22.91 39.08 -69.31
N GLY A 131 -23.69 39.90 -70.01
CA GLY A 131 -23.46 40.07 -71.44
C GLY A 131 -22.11 40.73 -71.68
#